data_AF-A0A2P8H7I9-F1
#
_entry.id   AF-A0A2P8H7I9-F1
#
_cell.length_a   1.000
_cell.length_b   1.000
_cell.length_c   1.000
_cell.angle_alpha   90.00
_cell.angle_beta   90.00
_cell.angle_gamma   90.00
#
_symmetry.space_group_name_H-M   'P 1'
#
loop_
_entity.id
_entity.type
_entity.pdbx_description
1 polymer ?
#
loop_
_entity_poly.entity_id
_entity_poly.type
_entity_poly.pdbx_seq_one_letter_code
_entity_poly.pdbx_strand_id
1 'polypeptide(L)'
;MKTILFEIMGNPVAQGRPRAGKTFTGKTVLYDPAKSRDFKQYVRLVAAQRAPKKLISGPITLSVDFYRPIPKNLQTKPKLKLIEQGLLLPTSKPDVDNYV
;
A
#
# COMPACT_ATOMS: atom_id res chain seq x y z
N MET A 1 -7.89 3.08 24.75
CA MET A 1 -8.01 3.04 23.27
C MET A 1 -7.56 1.68 22.78
N LYS A 2 -8.30 1.05 21.87
CA LYS A 2 -7.89 -0.25 21.29
C LYS A 2 -7.08 0.02 20.02
N THR A 3 -5.77 -0.20 20.08
CA THR A 3 -4.88 -0.06 18.94
C THR A 3 -4.82 -1.38 18.16
N ILE A 4 -4.93 -1.30 16.84
CA ILE A 4 -4.73 -2.45 15.95
C ILE A 4 -3.48 -2.17 15.14
N LEU A 5 -2.46 -3.01 15.33
CA LEU A 5 -1.20 -2.93 14.62
C LEU A 5 -1.00 -4.24 13.85
N PHE A 6 -0.66 -4.11 12.57
CA PHE A 6 -0.27 -5.22 11.71
C PHE A 6 0.64 -4.72 10.60
N GLU A 7 1.41 -5.64 10.03
CA GLU A 7 2.40 -5.35 9.01
C GLU A 7 2.12 -6.20 7.77
N ILE A 8 2.27 -5.60 6.60
CA ILE A 8 2.07 -6.24 5.31
C ILE A 8 3.45 -6.46 4.70
N MET A 9 3.88 -7.72 4.59
CA MET A 9 5.19 -8.06 4.04
C MET A 9 5.22 -7.84 2.53
N GLY A 10 6.34 -7.31 2.03
CA GLY A 10 6.59 -7.12 0.61
C GLY A 10 6.52 -5.65 0.17
N ASN A 11 6.69 -5.44 -1.13
CA ASN A 11 6.75 -4.09 -1.68
C ASN A 11 5.35 -3.47 -1.76
N PRO A 12 5.15 -2.23 -1.30
CA PRO A 12 3.87 -1.56 -1.43
C PRO A 12 3.55 -1.34 -2.90
N VAL A 13 2.32 -1.65 -3.30
CA VAL A 13 1.83 -1.49 -4.68
C VAL A 13 0.90 -0.30 -4.73
N ALA A 14 1.26 0.71 -5.52
CA ALA A 14 0.37 1.85 -5.76
C ALA A 14 -0.89 1.44 -6.51
N GLN A 15 -1.98 2.17 -6.25
CA GLN A 15 -3.25 1.99 -6.90
C GLN A 15 -3.12 2.28 -8.40
N GLY A 16 -3.29 1.23 -9.19
CA GLY A 16 -3.36 1.33 -10.64
C GLY A 16 -4.66 1.99 -11.07
N ARG A 17 -4.63 2.67 -12.23
CA ARG A 17 -5.85 3.25 -12.80
C ARG A 17 -6.84 2.15 -13.19
N PRO A 18 -8.15 2.31 -12.92
CA PRO A 18 -9.16 1.36 -13.34
C PRO A 18 -9.08 1.08 -14.85
N ARG A 19 -9.29 -0.18 -15.22
CA ARG A 19 -9.33 -0.64 -16.62
C ARG A 19 -10.78 -0.86 -17.01
N ALA A 20 -11.11 -0.53 -18.26
CA ALA A 20 -12.41 -0.82 -18.83
C ALA A 20 -12.41 -2.19 -19.51
N GLY A 21 -13.47 -2.96 -19.30
CA GLY A 21 -13.76 -4.21 -19.98
C GLY A 21 -15.25 -4.36 -20.23
N LYS A 22 -15.68 -5.54 -20.71
CA LYS A 22 -17.09 -5.87 -20.91
C LYS A 22 -17.46 -7.14 -20.15
N THR A 23 -18.67 -7.18 -19.60
CA THR A 23 -19.27 -8.41 -19.08
C THR A 23 -19.66 -9.35 -20.22
N PHE A 24 -20.01 -10.59 -19.89
CA PHE A 24 -20.61 -11.54 -20.83
C PHE A 24 -21.88 -10.97 -21.50
N THR A 25 -22.64 -10.12 -20.79
CA THR A 25 -23.82 -9.42 -21.29
C THR A 25 -23.53 -8.12 -22.05
N GLY A 26 -22.26 -7.80 -22.31
CA GLY A 26 -21.83 -6.63 -23.09
C GLY A 26 -21.78 -5.30 -22.33
N LYS A 27 -22.07 -5.27 -21.03
CA LYS A 27 -22.02 -4.04 -20.21
C LYS A 27 -20.58 -3.65 -19.90
N THR A 28 -20.26 -2.37 -20.00
CA THR A 28 -18.95 -1.84 -19.59
C THR A 28 -18.76 -2.00 -18.09
N VAL A 29 -17.60 -2.55 -17.69
CA VAL A 29 -17.20 -2.66 -16.29
C VAL A 29 -15.83 -2.04 -16.09
N LEU A 30 -15.64 -1.40 -14.94
CA LEU A 30 -14.34 -0.91 -14.49
C LEU A 30 -13.79 -1.88 -13.44
N TYR A 31 -12.53 -2.25 -13.59
CA TYR A 31 -11.86 -3.15 -12.67
C TYR A 31 -10.41 -2.73 -12.41
N ASP A 32 -9.90 -3.08 -11.23
CA ASP A 32 -8.49 -2.84 -10.91
C ASP A 32 -7.59 -3.72 -11.78
N PRO A 33 -6.44 -3.19 -12.25
CA PRO A 33 -5.39 -4.02 -12.83
C PRO A 33 -5.00 -5.18 -11.89
N ALA A 34 -4.58 -6.32 -12.46
CA ALA A 34 -4.27 -7.53 -11.70
C ALA A 34 -3.33 -7.26 -10.51
N LYS A 35 -2.25 -6.50 -10.70
CA LYS A 35 -1.31 -6.16 -9.61
C LYS A 35 -1.98 -5.47 -8.42
N SER A 36 -2.85 -4.49 -8.65
CA SER A 36 -3.54 -3.77 -7.57
C SER A 36 -4.61 -4.64 -6.92
N ARG A 37 -5.37 -5.41 -7.72
CA ARG A 37 -6.36 -6.36 -7.22
C ARG A 37 -5.73 -7.41 -6.31
N ASP A 38 -4.65 -8.04 -6.76
CA ASP A 38 -3.99 -9.14 -6.07
C ASP A 38 -3.32 -8.63 -4.78
N PHE A 39 -2.72 -7.43 -4.80
CA PHE A 39 -2.20 -6.79 -3.59
C PHE A 39 -3.32 -6.47 -2.58
N LYS A 40 -4.46 -5.93 -3.00
CA LYS A 40 -5.63 -5.70 -2.12
C LYS A 40 -6.14 -6.99 -1.49
N GLN A 41 -6.15 -8.10 -2.23
CA GLN A 41 -6.50 -9.42 -1.70
C GLN A 41 -5.51 -9.85 -0.61
N TYR A 42 -4.20 -9.68 -0.84
CA TYR A 42 -3.18 -9.99 0.15
C TYR A 42 -3.32 -9.13 1.41
N VAL A 43 -3.49 -7.82 1.28
CA VAL A 43 -3.75 -6.90 2.39
C VAL A 43 -4.96 -7.35 3.21
N ARG A 44 -6.07 -7.72 2.54
CA ARG A 44 -7.26 -8.25 3.20
C ARG A 44 -6.98 -9.51 4.01
N LEU A 45 -6.21 -10.46 3.44
CA LEU A 45 -5.85 -11.71 4.12
C LEU A 45 -5.03 -11.47 5.39
N VAL A 46 -4.06 -10.56 5.33
CA VAL A 46 -3.23 -10.19 6.50
C VAL A 46 -4.07 -9.45 7.55
N ALA A 47 -4.82 -8.43 7.13
CA ALA A 47 -5.65 -7.62 8.01
C ALA A 47 -6.74 -8.45 8.73
N ALA A 48 -7.30 -9.46 8.06
CA ALA A 48 -8.31 -10.35 8.64
C ALA A 48 -7.81 -11.09 9.89
N GLN A 49 -6.50 -11.37 10.00
CA GLN A 49 -5.90 -12.04 11.16
C GLN A 49 -5.92 -11.15 12.42
N ARG A 50 -6.03 -9.83 12.24
CA ARG A 50 -6.01 -8.83 13.32
C ARG A 50 -7.34 -8.06 13.43
N ALA A 51 -8.28 -8.34 12.54
CA ALA A 51 -9.57 -7.67 12.49
C ALA A 51 -10.39 -7.91 13.77
N PRO A 52 -11.05 -6.87 14.32
CA PRO A 52 -11.90 -7.04 15.49
C PRO A 52 -13.17 -7.82 15.12
N LYS A 53 -13.73 -8.58 16.07
CA LYS A 53 -14.99 -9.32 15.89
C LYS A 53 -16.19 -8.42 15.58
N LYS A 54 -16.18 -7.18 16.07
CA LYS A 54 -17.21 -6.17 15.83
C LYS A 54 -16.61 -5.06 14.96
N LEU A 55 -17.42 -4.52 14.05
CA LEU A 55 -17.04 -3.38 13.20
C LEU A 55 -16.73 -2.14 14.06
N ILE A 56 -15.75 -1.36 13.60
CA ILE A 56 -15.44 -0.06 14.19
C ILE A 56 -16.41 0.95 13.58
N SER A 57 -17.29 1.53 14.41
CA SER A 57 -18.31 2.49 13.99
C SER A 57 -18.00 3.94 14.32
N GLY A 58 -17.00 4.17 15.18
CA GLY A 58 -16.54 5.51 15.56
C GLY A 58 -15.38 6.01 14.68
N PRO A 59 -14.97 7.27 14.86
CA PRO A 59 -13.79 7.82 14.19
C PRO A 59 -12.54 7.04 14.58
N ILE A 60 -11.60 6.96 13.63
CA ILE A 60 -10.30 6.31 13.81
C ILE A 60 -9.17 7.26 13.46
N THR A 61 -8.04 7.06 14.13
CA THR A 61 -6.75 7.60 13.69
C THR A 61 -6.00 6.47 12.98
N LEU A 62 -5.59 6.71 11.74
CA LEU A 62 -4.81 5.78 10.94
C LEU A 62 -3.40 6.34 10.75
N SER A 63 -2.39 5.54 11.09
CA SER A 63 -0.99 5.80 10.73
C SER A 63 -0.51 4.65 9.85
N VAL A 64 0.13 4.97 8.73
CA VAL A 64 0.65 3.98 7.79
C VAL A 64 2.06 4.38 7.41
N ASP A 65 3.00 3.46 7.61
CA ASP A 65 4.39 3.63 7.22
C ASP A 65 4.68 2.77 5.98
N PHE A 66 5.15 3.41 4.91
CA PHE A 66 5.49 2.73 3.67
C PHE A 66 7.01 2.57 3.54
N TYR A 67 7.46 1.32 3.58
CA TYR A 67 8.87 0.99 3.33
C TYR A 67 9.07 0.63 1.87
N ARG A 68 10.13 1.17 1.27
CA ARG A 68 10.49 0.92 -0.14
C ARG A 68 11.94 0.47 -0.26
N PRO A 69 12.27 -0.42 -1.20
CA PRO A 69 13.65 -0.77 -1.50
C PRO A 69 14.46 0.47 -1.91
N ILE A 70 15.70 0.57 -1.43
CA ILE A 70 16.59 1.68 -1.74
C ILE A 70 17.00 1.60 -3.22
N PRO A 71 16.67 2.61 -4.05
CA PRO A 71 17.09 2.67 -5.45
C PRO A 71 18.62 2.59 -5.59
N LYS A 72 19.12 1.91 -6.64
CA LYS A 72 20.57 1.69 -6.83
C LYS A 72 21.40 2.98 -6.80
N ASN A 73 20.89 4.08 -7.37
CA ASN A 73 21.57 5.39 -7.38
C ASN A 73 21.62 6.09 -6.00
N LEU A 74 20.89 5.58 -5.00
CA LEU A 74 20.91 6.04 -3.62
C LEU A 74 21.74 5.13 -2.69
N GLN A 75 22.29 4.02 -3.19
CA GLN A 75 23.08 3.06 -2.40
C GLN A 75 24.55 3.48 -2.21
N THR A 76 24.84 4.78 -2.18
CA THR A 76 26.18 5.27 -1.85
C THR A 76 26.32 5.44 -0.34
N LYS A 77 27.52 5.15 0.22
CA LYS A 77 27.77 5.22 1.68
C LYS A 77 27.26 6.53 2.33
N PRO A 78 27.47 7.73 1.75
CA PRO A 78 26.94 8.97 2.36
C PRO A 78 25.41 9.04 2.36
N LYS A 79 24.75 8.60 1.28
CA LYS A 79 23.28 8.63 1.17
C LYS A 79 22.61 7.60 2.06
N LEU A 80 23.20 6.40 2.19
CA LEU A 80 22.70 5.36 3.09
C LEU A 80 22.64 5.84 4.54
N LYS A 81 23.66 6.57 5.02
CA LYS A 81 23.64 7.19 6.35
C LYS A 81 22.47 8.16 6.53
N LEU A 82 22.19 8.98 5.52
CA LEU A 82 21.06 9.92 5.55
C LEU A 82 19.70 9.19 5.52
N ILE A 83 19.60 8.07 4.82
CA ILE A 83 18.39 7.22 4.78
C ILE A 83 18.16 6.55 6.13
N GLU A 84 19.20 5.97 6.74
CA GLU A 84 19.15 5.35 8.07
C GLU A 84 18.73 6.35 9.16
N GLN A 85 19.12 7.62 9.01
CA GLN A 85 18.71 8.72 9.90
C GLN A 85 17.31 9.30 9.58
N GLY A 86 16.65 8.82 8.52
CA GLY A 86 15.35 9.34 8.08
C GLY A 86 15.39 10.74 7.44
N LEU A 87 16.58 11.26 7.14
CA LEU A 87 16.78 12.59 6.54
C LEU A 87 16.62 12.56 5.01
N LEU A 88 16.79 11.39 4.38
CA LEU A 88 16.59 11.21 2.95
C LEU A 88 15.46 10.19 2.70
N LEU A 89 14.30 10.69 2.26
CA LEU A 89 13.13 9.89 1.95
C LEU A 89 13.03 9.55 0.45
N PRO A 90 12.29 8.49 0.06
CA PRO A 90 12.06 8.17 -1.34
C PRO A 90 11.32 9.31 -2.06
N THR A 91 11.96 9.91 -3.07
CA THR A 91 11.38 10.97 -3.93
C THR A 91 10.91 10.44 -5.29
N SER A 92 11.07 9.15 -5.55
CA SER A 92 10.63 8.52 -6.80
C SER A 92 9.15 8.21 -6.76
N LYS A 93 8.49 8.24 -7.94
CA LYS A 93 7.13 7.69 -8.11
C LYS A 93 7.02 6.28 -7.53
N PRO A 94 5.85 5.85 -7.06
CA PRO A 94 4.56 6.56 -7.07
C PRO A 94 4.42 7.57 -5.92
N ASP A 95 3.51 8.52 -6.09
CA ASP A 95 3.18 9.50 -5.05
C ASP A 95 2.48 8.81 -3.86
N VAL A 96 2.64 9.35 -2.65
CA VAL A 96 2.18 8.72 -1.39
C VAL A 96 0.66 8.51 -1.37
N ASP A 97 -0.10 9.44 -1.93
CA ASP A 97 -1.55 9.36 -2.09
C ASP A 97 -2.01 8.18 -2.95
N ASN A 98 -1.14 7.62 -3.80
CA ASN A 98 -1.48 6.41 -4.56
C ASN A 98 -1.40 5.13 -3.71
N TYR A 99 -0.86 5.19 -2.49
CA TYR A 99 -0.81 4.05 -1.58
C TYR A 99 -1.98 4.00 -0.58
N VAL A 100 -2.69 5.12 -0.41
CA VAL A 100 -3.81 5.28 0.54
C VAL A 100 -5.13 5.24 -0.24
#